data_AF-A0A8T4TSB1-F1
#
_entry.id   AF-A0A8T4TSB1-F1
#
_cell.length_a   1.000
_cell.length_b   1.000
_cell.length_c   1.000
_cell.angle_alpha   90.00
_cell.angle_beta   90.00
_cell.angle_gamma   90.00
#
_symmetry.space_group_name_H-M   'P 1'
#
loop_
_entity.id
_entity.type
_entity.pdbx_description
1 polymer ?
#
loop_
_entity_poly.entity_id
_entity_poly.type
_entity_poly.pdbx_seq_one_letter_code
_entity_poly.pdbx_strand_id
1 'polypeptide(L)'
;MKIDIKRGFTVYKTKGDYVVACPHAGPALERTTSRDDNSETVGSILWKLLGGKLIIGNLSRDRVLGIDFNRDIPTVKTAIAMYNRSTEANEFFEYRKRYAWVAEDENDYESRLKIYQSFWAEVESEPKIILVHRQFNRLKSLPGIMDFIELQGKKKDIMETINKVNRKHSDFFKKLDRPYKQAIMFETERMIANVIKKHGTFDLRKLGNEQKNVFSRDLKIISRYCRPYILARLKDNITAQNYLRATKSTLEYSPAPCITFQNVFNGELAHGPRRKLYDMKDKSVMEVEGSHFINLWYPEVAAEIIKNVIEELYL
;
A
#
# COMPACT_ATOMS: atom_id res chain seq x y z
N MET A 1 19.97 21.85 5.40
CA MET A 1 18.81 20.95 5.58
C MET A 1 18.04 21.43 6.79
N LYS A 2 16.72 21.64 6.69
CA LYS A 2 15.86 22.06 7.82
C LYS A 2 14.96 20.90 8.23
N ILE A 3 14.77 20.69 9.52
CA ILE A 3 13.91 19.65 10.09
C ILE A 3 12.85 20.33 10.95
N ASP A 4 11.59 20.04 10.67
CA ASP A 4 10.43 20.52 11.44
C ASP A 4 9.71 19.30 12.04
N ILE A 5 9.72 19.17 13.37
CA ILE A 5 9.00 18.10 14.09
C ILE A 5 7.60 18.61 14.43
N LYS A 6 6.56 17.92 13.95
CA LYS A 6 5.16 18.27 14.19
C LYS A 6 4.45 17.13 14.93
N ARG A 7 3.33 17.48 15.57
CA ARG A 7 2.43 16.46 16.13
C ARG A 7 1.83 15.67 14.97
N GLY A 8 2.16 14.39 14.86
CA GLY A 8 1.66 13.51 13.80
C GLY A 8 2.66 13.11 12.72
N PHE A 9 3.70 13.91 12.49
CA PHE A 9 4.67 13.69 11.42
C PHE A 9 5.92 14.58 11.57
N THR A 10 6.97 14.24 10.81
CA THR A 10 8.20 15.02 10.71
C THR A 10 8.42 15.47 9.27
N VAL A 11 8.89 16.70 9.08
CA VAL A 11 9.21 17.26 7.75
C VAL A 11 10.71 17.54 7.64
N TYR A 12 11.33 17.05 6.57
CA TYR A 12 12.71 17.36 6.20
C TYR A 12 12.70 18.19 4.91
N LYS A 13 13.48 19.26 4.86
CA LYS A 13 13.45 20.25 3.77
C LYS A 13 14.83 20.51 3.17
N THR A 14 14.88 20.48 1.84
CA THR A 14 15.98 20.87 0.96
C THR A 14 15.43 21.78 -0.16
N LYS A 15 16.28 22.23 -1.08
CA LYS A 15 15.83 22.93 -2.28
C LYS A 15 15.15 21.95 -3.24
N GLY A 16 14.06 22.34 -3.88
CA GLY A 16 13.30 21.53 -4.85
C GLY A 16 11.80 21.78 -4.74
N ASP A 17 11.03 21.23 -5.69
CA ASP A 17 9.59 21.40 -5.87
C ASP A 17 8.79 20.09 -5.72
N TYR A 18 9.43 19.07 -5.15
CA TYR A 18 8.83 17.77 -4.85
C TYR A 18 8.43 17.66 -3.38
N VAL A 19 7.31 16.98 -3.13
CA VAL A 19 6.95 16.40 -1.84
C VAL A 19 6.98 14.90 -1.98
N VAL A 20 7.79 14.24 -1.15
CA VAL A 20 7.75 12.79 -0.93
C VAL A 20 7.13 12.54 0.44
N ALA A 21 5.97 11.90 0.49
CA ALA A 21 5.26 11.62 1.73
C ALA A 21 5.14 10.12 1.99
N CYS A 22 5.47 9.71 3.20
CA CYS A 22 5.33 8.33 3.70
C CYS A 22 4.28 8.33 4.82
N PRO A 23 2.98 8.39 4.47
CA PRO A 23 1.90 8.61 5.44
C PRO A 23 1.74 7.47 6.45
N HIS A 24 2.16 6.25 6.09
CA HIS A 24 1.98 5.04 6.90
C HIS A 24 3.28 4.50 7.50
N ALA A 25 4.34 5.32 7.54
CA ALA A 25 5.65 4.95 8.08
C ALA A 25 5.72 4.86 9.62
N GLY A 26 4.70 5.39 10.31
CA GLY A 26 4.65 5.47 11.76
C GLY A 26 4.61 4.11 12.47
N PRO A 27 4.52 4.10 13.82
CA PRO A 27 4.66 2.88 14.60
C PRO A 27 3.55 1.86 14.32
N ALA A 28 3.95 0.59 14.27
CA ALA A 28 3.05 -0.55 14.24
C ALA A 28 2.58 -0.87 15.66
N LEU A 29 1.41 -0.37 16.05
CA LEU A 29 0.77 -0.64 17.34
C LEU A 29 -0.27 -1.74 17.18
N GLU A 30 -0.34 -2.66 18.16
CA GLU A 30 -1.18 -3.88 18.23
C GLU A 30 -0.93 -4.95 17.15
N ARG A 31 -0.63 -4.52 15.93
CA ARG A 31 -0.46 -5.37 14.75
C ARG A 31 0.84 -4.99 14.05
N THR A 32 1.79 -5.91 14.00
CA THR A 32 3.08 -5.71 13.32
C THR A 32 2.94 -5.32 11.85
N THR A 33 1.83 -5.71 11.22
CA THR A 33 1.51 -5.43 9.82
C THR A 33 0.85 -4.07 9.60
N SER A 34 0.61 -3.27 10.64
CA SER A 34 -0.13 -2.00 10.51
C SER A 34 0.72 -0.84 10.00
N ARG A 35 2.04 -0.94 9.89
CA ARG A 35 2.86 0.09 9.21
C ARG A 35 3.31 -0.33 7.82
N ASP A 36 3.67 0.65 7.01
CA ASP A 36 4.28 0.47 5.70
C ASP A 36 5.81 0.43 5.86
N ASP A 37 6.34 -0.68 6.40
CA ASP A 37 7.77 -0.82 6.70
C ASP A 37 8.66 -0.48 5.50
N ASN A 38 9.70 0.31 5.75
CA ASN A 38 10.72 0.75 4.80
C ASN A 38 10.18 1.68 3.68
N SER A 39 8.91 2.10 3.74
CA SER A 39 8.42 3.17 2.87
C SER A 39 9.19 4.47 3.12
N GLU A 40 9.50 4.77 4.38
CA GLU A 40 10.33 5.90 4.80
C GLU A 40 11.76 5.81 4.29
N THR A 41 12.33 4.59 4.19
CA THR A 41 13.68 4.38 3.67
C THR A 41 13.70 4.72 2.19
N VAL A 42 12.81 4.13 1.39
CA VAL A 42 12.65 4.44 -0.04
C VAL A 42 12.35 5.92 -0.25
N GLY A 43 11.40 6.47 0.51
CA GLY A 43 11.01 7.88 0.43
C GLY A 43 12.17 8.83 0.76
N SER A 44 13.00 8.50 1.75
CA SER A 44 14.16 9.30 2.11
C SER A 44 15.24 9.32 1.03
N ILE A 45 15.48 8.18 0.35
CA ILE A 45 16.42 8.09 -0.75
C ILE A 45 15.88 8.86 -1.95
N LEU A 46 14.60 8.67 -2.29
CA LEU A 46 13.94 9.38 -3.37
C LEU A 46 13.99 10.90 -3.16
N TRP A 47 13.70 11.36 -1.94
CA TRP A 47 13.81 12.78 -1.59
C TRP A 47 15.24 13.32 -1.74
N LYS A 48 16.27 12.54 -1.39
CA LYS A 48 17.66 12.95 -1.65
C LYS A 48 17.97 13.10 -3.14
N LEU A 49 17.33 12.27 -3.99
CA LEU A 49 17.51 12.34 -5.44
C LEU A 49 16.74 13.49 -6.11
N LEU A 50 15.55 13.83 -5.59
CA LEU A 50 14.66 14.83 -6.20
C LEU A 50 14.74 16.22 -5.55
N GLY A 51 15.14 16.30 -4.29
CA GLY A 51 15.05 17.52 -3.48
C GLY A 51 13.64 17.80 -2.94
N GLY A 52 13.44 19.01 -2.42
CA GLY A 52 12.16 19.47 -1.87
C GLY A 52 11.87 19.01 -0.44
N LYS A 53 10.71 18.40 -0.20
CA LYS A 53 10.22 18.02 1.14
C LYS A 53 10.07 16.50 1.26
N LEU A 54 10.53 15.95 2.39
CA LEU A 54 10.18 14.61 2.84
C LEU A 54 9.29 14.72 4.07
N ILE A 55 8.14 14.05 4.03
CA ILE A 55 7.15 14.02 5.11
C ILE A 55 7.00 12.57 5.59
N ILE A 56 7.31 12.32 6.86
CA ILE A 56 7.21 10.98 7.46
C ILE A 56 6.17 11.00 8.56
N GLY A 57 5.10 10.20 8.43
CA GLY A 57 4.12 10.02 9.49
C GLY A 57 4.75 9.40 10.73
N ASN A 58 4.46 9.94 11.92
CA ASN A 58 4.98 9.44 13.20
C ASN A 58 3.88 8.90 14.14
N LEU A 59 2.64 8.81 13.65
CA LEU A 59 1.51 8.16 14.31
C LEU A 59 1.19 6.81 13.66
N SER A 60 0.61 5.91 14.45
CA SER A 60 0.05 4.69 13.89
C SER A 60 -1.12 5.02 12.95
N ARG A 61 -1.27 4.26 11.86
CA ARG A 61 -2.47 4.32 11.00
C ARG A 61 -3.66 3.53 11.55
N ASP A 62 -3.52 2.94 12.73
CA ASP A 62 -4.67 2.37 13.43
C ASP A 62 -5.67 3.48 13.79
N ARG A 63 -6.96 3.25 13.58
CA ARG A 63 -8.00 4.30 13.72
C ARG A 63 -8.24 4.66 15.18
N VAL A 64 -8.01 3.72 16.08
CA VAL A 64 -8.19 3.93 17.52
C VAL A 64 -6.97 4.67 18.06
N LEU A 65 -5.78 4.14 17.77
CA LEU A 65 -4.52 4.64 18.36
C LEU A 65 -3.89 5.80 17.59
N GLY A 66 -4.37 6.12 16.39
CA GLY A 66 -3.81 7.20 15.58
C GLY A 66 -4.70 7.62 14.42
N ILE A 67 -4.08 7.90 13.27
CA ILE A 67 -4.73 8.52 12.12
C ILE A 67 -4.23 7.83 10.85
N ASP A 68 -5.14 7.20 10.10
CA ASP A 68 -4.82 6.77 8.73
C ASP A 68 -4.95 7.98 7.81
N PHE A 69 -3.83 8.65 7.54
CA PHE A 69 -3.81 9.84 6.69
C PHE A 69 -4.37 9.59 5.29
N ASN A 70 -4.43 8.34 4.79
CA ASN A 70 -4.92 7.99 3.46
C ASN A 70 -6.42 7.61 3.44
N ARG A 71 -7.23 8.17 4.36
CA ARG A 71 -8.68 7.93 4.51
C ARG A 71 -9.43 9.21 4.81
N ASP A 72 -10.74 9.18 4.65
CA ASP A 72 -11.60 10.37 4.73
C ASP A 72 -11.83 10.82 6.17
N ILE A 73 -12.27 12.07 6.32
CA ILE A 73 -12.59 12.67 7.62
C ILE A 73 -13.98 12.18 8.05
N PRO A 74 -14.12 11.46 9.18
CA PRO A 74 -15.43 11.11 9.71
C PRO A 74 -16.15 12.35 10.24
N THR A 75 -17.49 12.30 10.35
CA THR A 75 -18.19 13.32 11.16
C THR A 75 -17.93 13.08 12.64
N VAL A 76 -17.99 14.13 13.48
CA VAL A 76 -17.85 14.03 14.95
C VAL A 76 -18.71 12.90 15.52
N LYS A 77 -20.01 12.91 15.19
CA LYS A 77 -20.98 11.89 15.64
C LYS A 77 -20.58 10.48 15.21
N THR A 78 -20.13 10.30 13.97
CA THR A 78 -19.70 8.98 13.47
C THR A 78 -18.43 8.50 14.17
N ALA A 79 -17.45 9.38 14.38
CA ALA A 79 -16.19 9.04 15.03
C ALA A 79 -16.38 8.59 16.48
N ILE A 80 -17.20 9.32 17.25
CA ILE A 80 -17.51 9.02 18.65
C ILE A 80 -18.35 7.76 18.78
N ALA A 81 -19.39 7.62 17.94
CA ALA A 81 -20.22 6.42 17.96
C ALA A 81 -19.41 5.15 17.65
N MET A 82 -18.40 5.26 16.78
CA MET A 82 -17.56 4.14 16.38
C MET A 82 -16.46 3.80 17.39
N TYR A 83 -16.01 4.76 18.21
CA TYR A 83 -15.03 4.52 19.28
C TYR A 83 -15.54 3.48 20.29
N ASN A 84 -16.82 3.56 20.64
CA ASN A 84 -17.45 2.66 21.61
C ASN A 84 -17.83 1.28 21.04
N ARG A 85 -17.55 1.01 19.76
CA ARG A 85 -17.91 -0.26 19.11
C ARG A 85 -16.74 -1.25 19.14
N SER A 86 -17.08 -2.54 19.16
CA SER A 86 -16.08 -3.60 18.99
C SER A 86 -15.35 -3.45 17.66
N THR A 87 -14.02 -3.50 17.71
CA THR A 87 -13.13 -3.42 16.53
C THR A 87 -13.26 -4.63 15.60
N GLU A 88 -13.89 -5.72 16.07
CA GLU A 88 -14.18 -6.93 15.30
C GLU A 88 -15.53 -6.90 14.56
N ALA A 89 -16.38 -5.90 14.83
CA ALA A 89 -17.68 -5.79 14.19
C ALA A 89 -17.55 -5.47 12.68
N ASN A 90 -18.44 -6.04 11.86
CA ASN A 90 -18.49 -5.76 10.41
C ASN A 90 -18.64 -4.26 10.11
N GLU A 91 -19.40 -3.54 10.92
CA GLU A 91 -19.55 -2.09 10.79
C GLU A 91 -18.23 -1.36 10.96
N PHE A 92 -17.39 -1.78 11.91
CA PHE A 92 -16.05 -1.20 12.12
C PHE A 92 -15.13 -1.51 10.93
N PHE A 93 -15.27 -2.69 10.31
CA PHE A 93 -14.55 -3.02 9.09
C PHE A 93 -14.93 -2.09 7.92
N GLU A 94 -16.21 -1.86 7.68
CA GLU A 94 -16.66 -0.91 6.64
C GLU A 94 -16.25 0.53 6.98
N TYR A 95 -16.32 0.93 8.25
CA TYR A 95 -15.83 2.21 8.72
C TYR A 95 -14.34 2.43 8.38
N ARG A 96 -13.47 1.46 8.70
CA ARG A 96 -12.02 1.56 8.45
C ARG A 96 -11.65 1.67 6.98
N LYS A 97 -12.49 1.16 6.08
CA LYS A 97 -12.29 1.35 4.64
C LYS A 97 -12.46 2.81 4.22
N ARG A 98 -13.29 3.56 4.95
CA ARG A 98 -13.68 4.93 4.59
C ARG A 98 -12.96 5.99 5.40
N TYR A 99 -12.89 5.84 6.73
CA TYR A 99 -12.53 6.92 7.63
C TYR A 99 -11.18 6.74 8.32
N ALA A 100 -10.56 7.88 8.64
CA ALA A 100 -9.18 7.99 9.08
C ALA A 100 -8.93 7.73 10.57
N TRP A 101 -9.89 8.06 11.45
CA TRP A 101 -9.78 7.85 12.90
C TRP A 101 -11.13 7.58 13.54
N VAL A 102 -11.17 7.10 14.78
CA VAL A 102 -12.29 7.24 15.72
C VAL A 102 -11.92 8.25 16.81
N ALA A 103 -12.87 8.72 17.61
CA ALA A 103 -12.62 9.73 18.63
C ALA A 103 -13.33 9.41 19.95
N GLU A 104 -12.68 9.64 21.08
CA GLU A 104 -13.27 9.46 22.42
C GLU A 104 -14.42 10.44 22.68
N ASP A 105 -14.17 11.70 22.35
CA ASP A 105 -15.07 12.82 22.53
C ASP A 105 -14.82 13.89 21.44
N GLU A 106 -15.48 15.04 21.56
CA GLU A 106 -15.32 16.14 20.61
C GLU A 106 -13.90 16.75 20.66
N ASN A 107 -13.25 16.77 21.82
CA ASN A 107 -11.90 17.34 21.97
C ASN A 107 -10.85 16.46 21.30
N ASP A 108 -10.92 15.13 21.47
CA ASP A 108 -10.07 14.17 20.76
C ASP A 108 -10.29 14.28 19.24
N TYR A 109 -11.55 14.39 18.81
CA TYR A 109 -11.89 14.59 17.41
C TYR A 109 -11.20 15.85 16.83
N GLU A 110 -11.36 17.01 17.47
CA GLU A 110 -10.76 18.27 17.00
C GLU A 110 -9.23 18.23 17.01
N SER A 111 -8.64 17.60 18.04
CA SER A 111 -7.20 17.38 18.12
C SER A 111 -6.68 16.53 16.93
N ARG A 112 -7.37 15.43 16.60
CA ARG A 112 -7.01 14.57 15.46
C ARG A 112 -7.24 15.27 14.12
N LEU A 113 -8.33 16.01 13.99
CA LEU A 113 -8.64 16.80 12.80
C LEU A 113 -7.54 17.82 12.51
N LYS A 114 -7.05 18.53 13.54
CA LYS A 114 -5.95 19.49 13.41
C LYS A 114 -4.65 18.83 12.93
N ILE A 115 -4.32 17.65 13.46
CA ILE A 115 -3.16 16.87 13.01
C ILE A 115 -3.32 16.46 11.54
N TYR A 116 -4.47 15.91 11.18
CA TYR A 116 -4.79 15.47 9.82
C TYR A 116 -4.70 16.62 8.81
N GLN A 117 -5.31 17.76 9.12
CA GLN A 117 -5.28 18.95 8.27
C GLN A 117 -3.85 19.51 8.15
N SER A 118 -3.10 19.56 9.25
CA SER A 118 -1.71 20.03 9.21
C SER A 118 -0.81 19.13 8.38
N PHE A 119 -1.04 17.81 8.37
CA PHE A 119 -0.30 16.87 7.52
C PHE A 119 -0.56 17.17 6.04
N TRP A 120 -1.83 17.23 5.65
CA TRP A 120 -2.20 17.46 4.25
C TRP A 120 -1.82 18.85 3.76
N ALA A 121 -1.87 19.89 4.61
CA ALA A 121 -1.37 21.22 4.25
C ALA A 121 0.13 21.23 3.90
N GLU A 122 0.95 20.41 4.57
CA GLU A 122 2.37 20.26 4.22
C GLU A 122 2.54 19.45 2.94
N VAL A 123 1.73 18.41 2.73
CA VAL A 123 1.77 17.60 1.49
C VAL A 123 1.39 18.43 0.27
N GLU A 124 0.35 19.25 0.39
CA GLU A 124 -0.20 20.10 -0.67
C GLU A 124 0.63 21.36 -0.94
N SER A 125 1.73 21.57 -0.21
CA SER A 125 2.50 22.81 -0.34
C SER A 125 3.38 22.92 -1.59
N GLU A 126 3.57 21.81 -2.32
CA GLU A 126 4.39 21.76 -3.54
C GLU A 126 3.56 21.26 -4.75
N PRO A 127 4.01 21.52 -6.00
CA PRO A 127 3.29 21.08 -7.19
C PRO A 127 3.39 19.57 -7.45
N LYS A 128 4.51 18.93 -7.12
CA LYS A 128 4.76 17.50 -7.43
C LYS A 128 4.73 16.67 -6.15
N ILE A 129 3.74 15.79 -6.01
CA ILE A 129 3.47 15.01 -4.80
C ILE A 129 3.64 13.52 -5.11
N ILE A 130 4.43 12.85 -4.29
CA ILE A 130 4.72 11.42 -4.38
C ILE A 130 4.37 10.77 -3.04
N LEU A 131 3.36 9.93 -3.04
CA LEU A 131 2.94 9.15 -1.87
C LEU A 131 3.59 7.77 -1.95
N VAL A 132 4.50 7.48 -1.03
CA VAL A 132 5.25 6.22 -0.99
C VAL A 132 4.61 5.29 0.04
N HIS A 133 4.20 4.12 -0.43
CA HIS A 133 3.51 3.09 0.32
C HIS A 133 4.21 1.74 0.19
N ARG A 134 3.80 0.79 1.04
CA ARG A 134 4.25 -0.59 0.99
C ARG A 134 3.07 -1.54 0.79
N GLN A 135 3.21 -2.46 -0.16
CA GLN A 135 2.33 -3.63 -0.28
C GLN A 135 3.03 -4.92 0.20
N PHE A 136 2.26 -5.84 0.77
CA PHE A 136 2.79 -7.15 1.15
C PHE A 136 3.19 -7.98 -0.08
N ASN A 137 4.16 -8.87 0.07
CA ASN A 137 4.60 -9.82 -0.96
C ASN A 137 3.52 -10.89 -1.17
N ARG A 138 2.50 -10.58 -1.95
CA ARG A 138 1.30 -11.41 -2.10
C ARG A 138 1.14 -11.92 -3.49
N LEU A 139 0.49 -13.09 -3.59
CA LEU A 139 0.14 -13.66 -4.87
C LEU A 139 -0.77 -12.73 -5.69
N LYS A 140 -1.73 -12.04 -5.04
CA LYS A 140 -2.59 -11.02 -5.68
C LYS A 140 -1.82 -9.93 -6.45
N SER A 141 -0.56 -9.68 -6.11
CA SER A 141 0.23 -8.59 -6.69
C SER A 141 0.98 -9.03 -7.94
N LEU A 142 1.07 -10.33 -8.26
CA LEU A 142 1.81 -10.80 -9.44
C LEU A 142 1.24 -10.25 -10.76
N PRO A 143 2.11 -9.87 -11.72
CA PRO A 143 3.58 -9.85 -11.67
C PRO A 143 4.17 -8.58 -11.03
N GLY A 144 3.35 -7.67 -10.50
CA GLY A 144 3.77 -6.44 -9.85
C GLY A 144 4.72 -6.66 -8.67
N ILE A 145 5.88 -5.99 -8.73
CA ILE A 145 6.81 -5.78 -7.61
C ILE A 145 6.74 -4.35 -7.06
N MET A 146 6.18 -3.44 -7.86
CA MET A 146 5.91 -2.05 -7.54
C MET A 146 4.75 -1.59 -8.41
N ASP A 147 3.74 -0.98 -7.80
CA ASP A 147 2.57 -0.48 -8.52
C ASP A 147 2.52 1.04 -8.48
N PHE A 148 2.28 1.65 -9.63
CA PHE A 148 2.06 3.08 -9.75
C PHE A 148 0.58 3.36 -9.91
N ILE A 149 0.16 4.42 -9.25
CA ILE A 149 -1.19 4.94 -9.21
C ILE A 149 -1.10 6.42 -9.55
N GLU A 150 -1.88 6.84 -10.54
CA GLU A 150 -1.96 8.24 -10.97
C GLU A 150 -3.37 8.76 -10.69
N LEU A 151 -3.45 9.94 -10.09
CA LEU A 151 -4.71 10.51 -9.59
C LEU A 151 -5.26 11.65 -10.45
N GLN A 152 -4.80 11.88 -11.69
CA GLN A 152 -5.24 13.01 -12.52
C GLN A 152 -5.61 12.63 -13.96
N GLY A 153 -5.72 11.35 -14.26
CA GLY A 153 -6.27 10.85 -15.52
C GLY A 153 -5.24 10.65 -16.64
N LYS A 154 -3.92 10.67 -16.35
CA LYS A 154 -2.85 10.46 -17.34
C LYS A 154 -2.50 8.98 -17.55
N LYS A 155 -3.52 8.12 -17.58
CA LYS A 155 -3.34 6.65 -17.62
C LYS A 155 -2.50 6.16 -18.80
N LYS A 156 -2.69 6.73 -19.99
CA LYS A 156 -1.97 6.27 -21.18
C LYS A 156 -0.47 6.58 -21.05
N ASP A 157 -0.15 7.82 -20.69
CA ASP A 157 1.22 8.30 -20.56
C ASP A 157 1.98 7.51 -19.50
N ILE A 158 1.36 7.26 -18.33
CA ILE A 158 2.01 6.47 -17.28
C ILE A 158 2.23 5.01 -17.68
N MET A 159 1.31 4.39 -18.41
CA MET A 159 1.50 3.04 -18.91
C MET A 159 2.65 2.96 -19.92
N GLU A 160 2.77 3.94 -20.82
CA GLU A 160 3.87 4.03 -21.77
C GLU A 160 5.22 4.24 -21.06
N THR A 161 5.27 5.13 -20.07
CA THR A 161 6.45 5.36 -19.24
C THR A 161 6.84 4.11 -18.46
N ILE A 162 5.89 3.43 -17.81
CA ILE A 162 6.15 2.17 -17.10
C ILE A 162 6.74 1.12 -18.04
N ASN A 163 6.25 1.02 -19.28
CA ASN A 163 6.81 0.09 -20.26
C ASN A 163 8.25 0.44 -20.67
N LYS A 164 8.59 1.73 -20.79
CA LYS A 164 9.99 2.17 -21.00
C LYS A 164 10.87 1.81 -19.80
N VAL A 165 10.44 2.13 -18.59
CA VAL A 165 11.19 1.86 -17.36
C VAL A 165 11.34 0.36 -17.13
N ASN A 166 10.31 -0.45 -17.40
CA ASN A 166 10.38 -1.91 -17.35
C ASN A 166 11.43 -2.47 -18.33
N ARG A 167 11.55 -1.91 -19.54
CA ARG A 167 12.59 -2.29 -20.50
C ARG A 167 13.99 -1.93 -19.98
N LYS A 168 14.15 -0.70 -19.47
CA LYS A 168 15.40 -0.21 -18.86
C LYS A 168 15.88 -1.10 -17.72
N HIS A 169 14.97 -1.58 -16.87
CA HIS A 169 15.28 -2.40 -15.69
C HIS A 169 15.04 -3.90 -15.89
N SER A 170 14.90 -4.37 -17.14
CA SER A 170 14.47 -5.74 -17.44
C SER A 170 15.42 -6.81 -16.90
N ASP A 171 16.74 -6.60 -16.98
CA ASP A 171 17.73 -7.55 -16.46
C ASP A 171 17.76 -7.61 -14.94
N PHE A 172 17.50 -6.48 -14.27
CA PHE A 172 17.32 -6.45 -12.82
C PHE A 172 16.09 -7.29 -12.42
N PHE A 173 14.95 -7.07 -13.09
CA PHE A 173 13.73 -7.83 -12.79
C PHE A 173 13.88 -9.34 -13.05
N LYS A 174 14.57 -9.74 -14.13
CA LYS A 174 14.87 -11.16 -14.37
C LYS A 174 15.71 -11.77 -13.23
N LYS A 175 16.71 -11.05 -12.72
CA LYS A 175 17.52 -11.50 -11.58
C LYS A 175 16.69 -11.66 -10.30
N LEU A 176 15.66 -10.83 -10.13
CA LEU A 176 14.75 -10.88 -8.98
C LEU A 176 13.67 -11.96 -9.07
N ASP A 177 13.45 -12.60 -10.21
CA ASP A 177 12.31 -13.50 -10.42
C ASP A 177 12.22 -14.59 -9.34
N ARG A 178 13.30 -15.36 -9.18
CA ARG A 178 13.37 -16.43 -8.19
C ARG A 178 13.25 -15.93 -6.74
N PRO A 179 14.08 -14.97 -6.25
CA PRO A 179 13.99 -14.53 -4.86
C PRO A 179 12.67 -13.83 -4.53
N TYR A 180 12.08 -13.06 -5.45
CA TYR A 180 10.79 -12.42 -5.23
C TYR A 180 9.65 -13.46 -5.10
N LYS A 181 9.60 -14.43 -6.01
CA LYS A 181 8.63 -15.54 -5.94
C LYS A 181 8.79 -16.36 -4.66
N GLN A 182 10.03 -16.56 -4.20
CA GLN A 182 10.29 -17.22 -2.92
C GLN A 182 9.78 -16.39 -1.74
N ALA A 183 9.93 -15.06 -1.76
CA ALA A 183 9.37 -14.18 -0.73
C ALA A 183 7.83 -14.25 -0.68
N ILE A 184 7.15 -14.33 -1.84
CA ILE A 184 5.70 -14.54 -1.90
C ILE A 184 5.32 -15.90 -1.31
N MET A 185 6.10 -16.94 -1.59
CA MET A 185 5.84 -18.28 -1.05
C MET A 185 5.93 -18.29 0.48
N PHE A 186 6.99 -17.72 1.06
CA PHE A 186 7.14 -17.63 2.51
C PHE A 186 6.04 -16.82 3.18
N GLU A 187 5.64 -15.69 2.58
CA GLU A 187 4.52 -14.91 3.09
C GLU A 187 3.21 -15.70 3.03
N THR A 188 2.99 -16.50 1.99
CA THR A 188 1.82 -17.38 1.87
C THR A 188 1.81 -18.46 2.95
N GLU A 189 2.93 -19.14 3.17
CA GLU A 189 3.09 -20.14 4.24
C GLU A 189 2.82 -19.54 5.61
N ARG A 190 3.40 -18.36 5.90
CA ARG A 190 3.21 -17.64 7.16
C ARG A 190 1.73 -17.40 7.46
N MET A 191 0.95 -16.96 6.48
CA MET A 191 -0.46 -16.66 6.74
C MET A 191 -1.41 -17.86 6.66
N ILE A 192 -1.05 -18.95 5.98
CA ILE A 192 -1.69 -20.26 6.22
C ILE A 192 -1.43 -20.72 7.66
N ALA A 193 -0.19 -20.64 8.13
CA ALA A 193 0.17 -21.01 9.50
C ALA A 193 -0.59 -20.16 10.54
N ASN A 194 -0.74 -18.85 10.29
CA ASN A 194 -1.54 -17.98 11.16
C ASN A 194 -3.04 -18.35 11.18
N VAL A 195 -3.60 -18.74 10.03
CA VAL A 195 -5.00 -19.23 9.96
C VAL A 195 -5.15 -20.50 10.80
N ILE A 196 -4.25 -21.47 10.61
CA ILE A 196 -4.28 -22.72 11.37
C ILE A 196 -4.09 -22.45 12.87
N LYS A 197 -3.16 -21.58 13.24
CA LYS A 197 -2.93 -21.18 14.64
C LYS A 197 -4.17 -20.57 15.28
N LYS A 198 -4.90 -19.71 14.55
CA LYS A 198 -6.08 -19.01 15.07
C LYS A 198 -7.32 -19.90 15.12
N HIS A 199 -7.49 -20.80 14.15
CA HIS A 199 -8.75 -21.53 13.95
C HIS A 199 -8.64 -23.05 14.11
N GLY A 200 -7.45 -23.57 14.44
CA GLY A 200 -7.13 -25.01 14.52
C GLY A 200 -7.10 -25.72 13.16
N THR A 201 -7.50 -25.07 12.07
CA THR A 201 -7.59 -25.66 10.74
C THR A 201 -7.48 -24.59 9.65
N PHE A 202 -7.13 -25.02 8.44
CA PHE A 202 -7.20 -24.18 7.24
C PHE A 202 -8.56 -24.37 6.56
N ASP A 203 -9.57 -23.64 7.03
CA ASP A 203 -10.91 -23.62 6.46
C ASP A 203 -11.32 -22.19 6.13
N LEU A 204 -11.40 -21.87 4.82
CA LEU A 204 -11.75 -20.53 4.35
C LEU A 204 -13.14 -20.08 4.82
N ARG A 205 -14.05 -21.01 5.16
CA ARG A 205 -15.40 -20.69 5.64
C ARG A 205 -15.39 -20.07 7.04
N LYS A 206 -14.42 -20.44 7.87
CA LYS A 206 -14.24 -19.96 9.25
C LYS A 206 -13.55 -18.60 9.35
N LEU A 207 -13.03 -18.09 8.23
CA LEU A 207 -12.31 -16.82 8.19
C LEU A 207 -13.23 -15.61 8.29
N GLY A 208 -12.74 -14.54 8.91
CA GLY A 208 -13.37 -13.23 8.88
C GLY A 208 -13.36 -12.63 7.47
N ASN A 209 -14.22 -11.63 7.24
CA ASN A 209 -14.41 -11.02 5.91
C ASN A 209 -13.12 -10.46 5.29
N GLU A 210 -12.26 -9.84 6.10
CA GLU A 210 -10.97 -9.30 5.65
C GLU A 210 -10.07 -10.41 5.08
N GLN A 211 -9.93 -11.52 5.82
CA GLN A 211 -9.11 -12.66 5.40
C GLN A 211 -9.70 -13.36 4.17
N LYS A 212 -11.03 -13.54 4.12
CA LYS A 212 -11.72 -14.10 2.94
C LYS A 212 -11.42 -13.29 1.68
N ASN A 213 -11.48 -11.96 1.78
CA ASN A 213 -11.17 -11.07 0.66
C ASN A 213 -9.72 -11.23 0.19
N VAL A 214 -8.78 -11.42 1.11
CA VAL A 214 -7.37 -11.66 0.79
C VAL A 214 -7.20 -12.97 0.00
N PHE A 215 -7.69 -14.10 0.52
CA PHE A 215 -7.58 -15.39 -0.15
C PHE A 215 -8.34 -15.44 -1.48
N SER A 216 -9.49 -14.77 -1.58
CA SER A 216 -10.24 -14.66 -2.83
C SER A 216 -9.44 -13.99 -3.95
N ARG A 217 -8.68 -12.92 -3.64
CA ARG A 217 -7.83 -12.24 -4.62
C ARG A 217 -6.65 -13.12 -5.06
N ASP A 218 -6.04 -13.86 -4.13
CA ASP A 218 -5.00 -14.81 -4.46
C ASP A 218 -5.53 -15.95 -5.35
N LEU A 219 -6.72 -16.50 -5.06
CA LEU A 219 -7.37 -17.54 -5.88
C LEU A 219 -7.62 -17.09 -7.32
N LYS A 220 -7.91 -15.80 -7.56
CA LYS A 220 -8.00 -15.26 -8.93
C LYS A 220 -6.67 -15.38 -9.67
N ILE A 221 -5.55 -15.04 -9.02
CA ILE A 221 -4.22 -15.20 -9.63
C ILE A 221 -3.87 -16.68 -9.81
N ILE A 222 -4.22 -17.54 -8.83
CA ILE A 222 -4.04 -19.00 -8.98
C ILE A 222 -4.76 -19.49 -10.22
N SER A 223 -6.02 -19.11 -10.42
CA SER A 223 -6.79 -19.54 -11.58
C SER A 223 -6.20 -19.12 -12.93
N ARG A 224 -5.36 -18.06 -12.95
CA ARG A 224 -4.74 -17.51 -14.14
C ARG A 224 -3.45 -18.25 -14.55
N TYR A 225 -2.60 -18.61 -13.60
CA TYR A 225 -1.27 -19.16 -13.90
C TYR A 225 -1.06 -20.61 -13.41
N CYS A 226 -1.93 -21.15 -12.56
CA CYS A 226 -1.79 -22.52 -12.06
C CYS A 226 -2.03 -23.55 -13.19
N ARG A 227 -1.31 -24.68 -13.16
CA ARG A 227 -1.59 -25.80 -14.07
C ARG A 227 -3.03 -26.31 -13.86
N PRO A 228 -3.78 -26.65 -14.93
CA PRO A 228 -5.20 -27.01 -14.82
C PRO A 228 -5.51 -28.15 -13.85
N TYR A 229 -4.71 -29.22 -13.85
CA TYR A 229 -4.95 -30.37 -12.97
C TYR A 229 -4.71 -30.06 -11.47
N ILE A 230 -3.80 -29.12 -11.17
CA ILE A 230 -3.56 -28.66 -9.79
C ILE A 230 -4.71 -27.76 -9.34
N LEU A 231 -5.19 -26.89 -10.25
CA LEU A 231 -6.33 -26.02 -9.99
C LEU A 231 -7.61 -26.83 -9.74
N ALA A 232 -7.86 -27.89 -10.54
CA ALA A 232 -8.98 -28.80 -10.33
C ALA A 232 -8.93 -29.41 -8.92
N ARG A 233 -7.79 -29.98 -8.54
CA ARG A 233 -7.60 -30.54 -7.19
C ARG A 233 -7.82 -29.52 -6.07
N LEU A 234 -7.39 -28.27 -6.26
CA LEU A 234 -7.65 -27.20 -5.29
C LEU A 234 -9.15 -26.90 -5.18
N LYS A 235 -9.87 -26.83 -6.30
CA LYS A 235 -11.32 -26.57 -6.34
C LYS A 235 -12.11 -27.68 -5.68
N ASP A 236 -11.72 -28.93 -5.91
CA ASP A 236 -12.37 -30.11 -5.34
C ASP A 236 -12.18 -30.17 -3.81
N ASN A 237 -11.00 -29.79 -3.33
CA ASN A 237 -10.69 -29.83 -1.90
C ASN A 237 -9.68 -28.74 -1.49
N ILE A 238 -10.17 -27.66 -0.88
CA ILE A 238 -9.34 -26.56 -0.39
C ILE A 238 -8.70 -26.95 0.94
N THR A 239 -7.46 -27.45 0.87
CA THR A 239 -6.59 -27.70 2.02
C THR A 239 -5.36 -26.80 1.97
N ALA A 240 -4.67 -26.64 3.10
CA ALA A 240 -3.40 -25.90 3.15
C ALA A 240 -2.39 -26.45 2.12
N GLN A 241 -2.26 -27.77 2.03
CA GLN A 241 -1.35 -28.44 1.10
C GLN A 241 -1.73 -28.19 -0.37
N ASN A 242 -3.03 -28.32 -0.71
CA ASN A 242 -3.49 -28.05 -2.07
C ASN A 242 -3.32 -26.57 -2.43
N TYR A 243 -3.55 -25.65 -1.48
CA TYR A 243 -3.35 -24.22 -1.68
C TYR A 243 -1.88 -23.89 -1.92
N LEU A 244 -0.96 -24.43 -1.11
CA LEU A 244 0.48 -24.24 -1.28
C LEU A 244 0.99 -24.84 -2.60
N ARG A 245 0.49 -26.03 -2.99
CA ARG A 245 0.83 -26.65 -4.27
C ARG A 245 0.37 -25.79 -5.45
N ALA A 246 -0.85 -25.27 -5.38
CA ALA A 246 -1.39 -24.37 -6.38
C ALA A 246 -0.58 -23.06 -6.45
N THR A 247 -0.25 -22.47 -5.30
CA THR A 247 0.60 -21.28 -5.19
C THR A 247 1.97 -21.52 -5.84
N LYS A 248 2.64 -22.63 -5.51
CA LYS A 248 3.93 -23.00 -6.10
C LYS A 248 3.82 -23.15 -7.63
N SER A 249 2.78 -23.82 -8.11
CA SER A 249 2.52 -23.90 -9.55
C SER A 249 2.29 -22.52 -10.16
N THR A 250 1.48 -21.67 -9.55
CA THR A 250 1.24 -20.30 -10.04
C THR A 250 2.53 -19.51 -10.15
N LEU A 251 3.43 -19.59 -9.17
CA LEU A 251 4.72 -18.89 -9.16
C LEU A 251 5.67 -19.42 -10.25
N GLU A 252 5.67 -20.72 -10.53
CA GLU A 252 6.48 -21.33 -11.60
C GLU A 252 6.09 -20.79 -12.98
N TYR A 253 4.80 -20.54 -13.21
CA TYR A 253 4.23 -20.16 -14.50
C TYR A 253 3.90 -18.67 -14.64
N SER A 254 4.07 -17.87 -13.57
CA SER A 254 3.86 -16.44 -13.66
C SER A 254 5.05 -15.74 -14.34
N PRO A 255 4.82 -14.61 -15.03
CA PRO A 255 5.89 -13.78 -15.59
C PRO A 255 6.91 -13.33 -14.53
N ALA A 256 8.06 -12.87 -15.02
CA ALA A 256 9.04 -12.16 -14.20
C ALA A 256 8.40 -10.92 -13.53
N PRO A 257 8.89 -10.51 -12.36
CA PRO A 257 8.38 -9.32 -11.69
C PRO A 257 8.53 -8.10 -12.58
N CYS A 258 7.60 -7.15 -12.47
CA CYS A 258 7.70 -5.89 -13.18
C CYS A 258 7.01 -4.78 -12.39
N ILE A 259 7.21 -3.55 -12.84
CA ILE A 259 6.40 -2.42 -12.42
C ILE A 259 5.04 -2.53 -13.13
N THR A 260 3.95 -2.30 -12.41
CA THR A 260 2.61 -2.23 -13.03
C THR A 260 1.92 -0.91 -12.76
N PHE A 261 0.89 -0.64 -13.56
CA PHE A 261 -0.03 0.45 -13.32
C PHE A 261 -1.30 -0.12 -12.69
N GLN A 262 -1.64 0.35 -11.49
CA GLN A 262 -2.91 0.03 -10.88
C GLN A 262 -3.92 1.12 -11.22
N ASN A 263 -4.99 0.74 -11.91
CA ASN A 263 -6.14 1.63 -12.05
C ASN A 263 -6.72 1.85 -10.65
N VAL A 264 -6.57 3.04 -10.08
CA VAL A 264 -7.41 3.41 -8.95
C VAL A 264 -8.81 3.70 -9.47
N PHE A 265 -9.73 2.81 -9.08
CA PHE A 265 -11.12 3.07 -8.73
C PHE A 265 -11.73 4.36 -9.30
N ASN A 266 -12.22 4.28 -10.53
CA ASN A 266 -13.30 5.15 -10.98
C ASN A 266 -14.58 4.69 -10.23
N GLY A 267 -14.87 5.27 -9.06
CA GLY A 267 -16.11 4.95 -8.34
C GLY A 267 -16.20 5.45 -6.90
N GLU A 268 -17.39 5.25 -6.33
CA GLU A 268 -17.80 5.67 -4.97
C GLU A 268 -16.82 5.23 -3.86
N LEU A 269 -16.00 4.20 -4.09
CA LEU A 269 -15.03 3.64 -3.14
C LEU A 269 -13.74 4.45 -2.95
N ALA A 270 -13.52 5.54 -3.71
CA ALA A 270 -12.42 6.48 -3.51
C ALA A 270 -12.70 7.43 -2.33
N HIS A 271 -13.01 6.89 -1.15
CA HIS A 271 -13.23 7.69 0.05
C HIS A 271 -11.89 7.98 0.74
N GLY A 272 -11.44 9.22 0.66
CA GLY A 272 -10.20 9.70 1.26
C GLY A 272 -9.76 11.08 0.76
N PRO A 273 -8.57 11.56 1.19
CA PRO A 273 -7.94 12.79 0.68
C PRO A 273 -7.69 12.72 -0.83
N ARG A 274 -7.79 11.52 -1.42
CA ARG A 274 -7.89 11.32 -2.86
C ARG A 274 -8.87 12.30 -3.51
N ARG A 275 -10.07 12.58 -2.96
CA ARG A 275 -10.96 13.60 -3.56
C ARG A 275 -10.31 14.99 -3.62
N LYS A 276 -9.64 15.41 -2.54
CA LYS A 276 -8.91 16.69 -2.52
C LYS A 276 -7.76 16.72 -3.54
N LEU A 277 -7.03 15.62 -3.67
CA LEU A 277 -5.89 15.49 -4.58
C LEU A 277 -6.33 15.34 -6.06
N TYR A 278 -7.48 14.71 -6.33
CA TYR A 278 -8.08 14.56 -7.66
C TYR A 278 -8.50 15.93 -8.24
N ASP A 279 -8.99 16.84 -7.40
CA ASP A 279 -9.52 18.14 -7.82
C ASP A 279 -8.42 19.22 -8.05
N MET A 280 -7.16 18.93 -7.70
CA MET A 280 -6.03 19.87 -7.82
C MET A 280 -5.45 19.88 -9.24
N LYS A 281 -5.96 20.79 -10.08
CA LYS A 281 -5.59 20.91 -11.50
C LYS A 281 -4.14 21.36 -11.77
N ASP A 282 -3.51 22.00 -10.80
CA ASP A 282 -2.16 22.58 -10.88
C ASP A 282 -1.06 21.68 -10.29
N LYS A 283 -1.45 20.53 -9.75
CA LYS A 283 -0.52 19.59 -9.11
C LYS A 283 -0.28 18.37 -9.97
N SER A 284 0.65 17.53 -9.55
CA SER A 284 0.91 16.21 -10.11
C SER A 284 1.06 15.25 -8.96
N VAL A 285 0.13 14.30 -8.84
CA VAL A 285 0.06 13.39 -7.69
C VAL A 285 0.22 11.95 -8.13
N MET A 286 1.25 11.32 -7.58
CA MET A 286 1.60 9.94 -7.86
C MET A 286 1.65 9.15 -6.57
N GLU A 287 0.96 8.02 -6.54
CA GLU A 287 1.06 7.05 -5.47
C GLU A 287 1.86 5.84 -5.96
N VAL A 288 2.78 5.37 -5.13
CA VAL A 288 3.63 4.23 -5.43
C VAL A 288 3.52 3.21 -4.32
N GLU A 289 3.11 1.99 -4.65
CA GLU A 289 3.07 0.85 -3.74
C GLU A 289 4.20 -0.14 -4.08
N GLY A 290 5.36 0.04 -3.45
CA GLY A 290 6.46 -0.92 -3.53
C GLY A 290 6.17 -2.18 -2.73
N SER A 291 6.53 -3.36 -3.25
CA SER A 291 6.46 -4.59 -2.46
C SER A 291 7.41 -4.51 -1.26
N HIS A 292 7.04 -5.16 -0.15
CA HIS A 292 7.91 -5.25 1.02
C HIS A 292 9.31 -5.77 0.64
N PHE A 293 9.37 -6.72 -0.30
CA PHE A 293 10.63 -7.27 -0.81
C PHE A 293 11.54 -6.19 -1.40
N ILE A 294 11.06 -5.38 -2.35
CA ILE A 294 11.91 -4.37 -3.00
C ILE A 294 12.24 -3.21 -2.06
N ASN A 295 11.29 -2.79 -1.20
CA ASN A 295 11.52 -1.72 -0.23
C ASN A 295 12.52 -2.11 0.85
N LEU A 296 12.59 -3.39 1.23
CA LEU A 296 13.53 -3.89 2.24
C LEU A 296 14.91 -4.17 1.66
N TRP A 297 14.99 -4.92 0.57
CA TRP A 297 16.26 -5.47 0.07
C TRP A 297 16.93 -4.61 -0.99
N TYR A 298 16.18 -3.75 -1.67
CA TYR A 298 16.65 -2.92 -2.78
C TYR A 298 16.11 -1.48 -2.73
N PRO A 299 16.16 -0.78 -1.57
CA PRO A 299 15.52 0.52 -1.43
C PRO A 299 16.09 1.60 -2.35
N GLU A 300 17.39 1.54 -2.69
CA GLU A 300 18.03 2.45 -3.64
C GLU A 300 17.48 2.25 -5.05
N VAL A 301 17.35 0.99 -5.49
CA VAL A 301 16.81 0.65 -6.82
C VAL A 301 15.32 1.00 -6.88
N ALA A 302 14.57 0.77 -5.80
CA ALA A 302 13.18 1.19 -5.71
C ALA A 302 13.05 2.71 -5.90
N ALA A 303 13.84 3.52 -5.18
CA ALA A 303 13.85 4.96 -5.33
C ALA A 303 14.28 5.40 -6.75
N GLU A 304 15.28 4.75 -7.34
CA GLU A 304 15.73 5.03 -8.70
C GLU A 304 14.64 4.73 -9.75
N ILE A 305 13.93 3.61 -9.62
CA ILE A 305 12.78 3.27 -10.47
C ILE A 305 11.71 4.36 -10.37
N ILE A 306 11.37 4.80 -9.17
CA ILE A 306 10.37 5.86 -8.96
C ILE A 306 10.81 7.16 -9.61
N LYS A 307 12.06 7.58 -9.40
CA LYS A 307 12.65 8.74 -10.07
C LYS A 307 12.56 8.63 -11.59
N ASN A 308 12.95 7.49 -12.16
CA ASN A 308 12.91 7.26 -13.61
C ASN A 308 11.50 7.40 -14.17
N VAL A 309 10.47 6.91 -13.47
CA VAL A 309 9.06 7.07 -13.89
C VAL A 309 8.63 8.54 -13.83
N ILE A 310 8.98 9.25 -12.76
CA ILE A 310 8.61 10.66 -12.57
C ILE A 310 9.29 11.55 -13.61
N GLU A 311 10.59 11.38 -13.84
CA GLU A 311 11.34 12.17 -14.82
C GLU A 311 10.81 11.97 -16.23
N GLU A 312 10.50 10.74 -16.64
CA GLU A 312 9.90 10.45 -17.95
C GLU A 312 8.45 10.96 -18.12
N LEU A 313 7.76 11.30 -17.03
CA LEU A 313 6.38 11.80 -17.07
C LEU A 313 6.27 13.32 -17.02
N TYR A 314 7.26 14.00 -16.44
CA TYR A 314 7.19 15.43 -16.14
C TYR A 314 8.35 16.26 -16.70
N LEU A 315 9.30 15.65 -17.41
CA LEU A 315 10.32 16.31 -18.24
C LEU A 315 10.07 16.01 -19.71
#